data_AF-A0A520B413-F1
#
_entry.id   AF-A0A520B413-F1
#
_cell.length_a   1.000
_cell.length_b   1.000
_cell.length_c   1.000
_cell.angle_alpha   90.00
_cell.angle_beta   90.00
_cell.angle_gamma   90.00
#
_symmetry.space_group_name_H-M   'P 1'
#
loop_
_entity.id
_entity.type
_entity.pdbx_description
1 polymer ?
#
loop_
_entity_poly.entity_id
_entity_poly.type
_entity_poly.pdbx_seq_one_letter_code
_entity_poly.pdbx_strand_id
1 'polypeptide(L)'
;MIQLLAPTHWKDYELIDCGDFEKLERFGNVILIRPEPQAVWKKTLSEQEWKKTANITFRGRSATSGEWVKKNPATPDRWHVEYKNNEVAIKLRLGLTSFKHVGVFPEQAVNWDYISSSIKKFKTPSPKVLNLFAYTGAASLVAKAAGADTTHVDSIKQVVNWANENQELSKLKDVRWVVEDALKFVKRELKRGKKYNGIILDPPAFGHGPNGE
;
A
#
# COMPACT_ATOMS: atom_id res chain seq x y z
N MET A 1 -23.39 -6.49 16.67
CA MET A 1 -22.44 -7.41 16.02
C MET A 1 -21.42 -6.54 15.29
N ILE A 2 -20.13 -6.66 15.59
CA ILE A 2 -19.08 -5.88 14.92
C ILE A 2 -18.89 -6.46 13.52
N GLN A 3 -19.04 -5.65 12.47
CA GLN A 3 -18.72 -6.09 11.11
C GLN A 3 -17.20 -6.08 10.95
N LEU A 4 -16.62 -7.26 10.68
CA LEU A 4 -15.21 -7.40 10.37
C LEU A 4 -15.00 -7.24 8.86
N LEU A 5 -14.04 -6.40 8.48
CA LEU A 5 -13.62 -6.20 7.10
C LEU A 5 -12.24 -6.84 6.91
N ALA A 6 -12.12 -7.67 5.88
CA ALA A 6 -10.87 -8.35 5.55
C ALA A 6 -10.68 -8.43 4.03
N PRO A 7 -9.42 -8.43 3.52
CA PRO A 7 -9.15 -8.70 2.12
C PRO A 7 -9.68 -10.07 1.69
N THR A 8 -10.51 -10.12 0.65
CA THR A 8 -11.06 -11.38 0.12
C THR A 8 -10.68 -11.66 -1.33
N HIS A 9 -10.26 -10.64 -2.09
CA HIS A 9 -9.96 -10.77 -3.51
C HIS A 9 -8.46 -10.87 -3.85
N TRP A 10 -7.57 -10.58 -2.90
CA TRP A 10 -6.13 -10.49 -3.18
C TRP A 10 -5.45 -11.86 -3.15
N LYS A 11 -5.20 -12.44 -4.33
CA LYS A 11 -4.54 -13.75 -4.48
C LYS A 11 -3.03 -13.73 -4.24
N ASP A 12 -2.37 -12.63 -4.61
CA ASP A 12 -0.93 -12.46 -4.42
C ASP A 12 -0.56 -12.12 -2.97
N TYR A 13 -1.51 -11.85 -2.08
CA TYR A 13 -1.23 -11.68 -0.65
C TYR A 13 -1.80 -12.83 0.16
N GLU A 14 -1.05 -13.25 1.18
CA GLU A 14 -1.52 -14.22 2.17
C GLU A 14 -0.78 -14.02 3.49
N LEU A 15 -1.52 -13.97 4.60
CA LEU A 15 -0.97 -14.15 5.93
C LEU A 15 -0.97 -15.65 6.23
N ILE A 16 0.22 -16.26 6.25
CA ILE A 16 0.38 -17.71 6.39
C ILE A 16 0.28 -18.14 7.86
N ASP A 17 1.00 -17.44 8.73
CA ASP A 17 1.02 -17.68 10.17
C ASP A 17 1.44 -16.39 10.90
N CYS A 18 1.07 -16.26 12.17
CA CYS A 18 1.54 -15.17 13.02
C CYS A 18 1.53 -15.58 14.49
N GLY A 19 2.44 -14.98 15.25
CA GLY A 19 2.61 -15.27 16.66
C GLY A 19 4.02 -14.93 17.10
N ASP A 20 4.25 -14.93 18.41
CA ASP A 20 5.52 -14.58 19.06
C ASP A 20 6.09 -13.25 18.52
N PHE A 21 5.21 -12.26 18.34
CA PHE A 21 5.51 -10.91 17.84
C PHE A 21 6.00 -10.83 16.38
N GLU A 22 5.75 -11.88 15.58
CA GLU A 22 6.11 -11.92 14.16
C GLU A 22 4.92 -12.36 13.29
N LYS A 23 5.04 -12.08 11.99
CA LYS A 23 4.13 -12.58 10.96
C LYS A 23 4.90 -13.14 9.77
N LEU A 24 4.36 -14.22 9.21
CA LEU A 24 4.82 -14.89 8.02
C LEU A 24 3.83 -14.60 6.88
N GLU A 25 4.26 -13.86 5.87
CA GLU A 25 3.39 -13.33 4.82
C GLU A 25 3.95 -13.64 3.44
N ARG A 26 3.08 -13.96 2.49
CA ARG A 26 3.41 -14.10 1.07
C ARG A 26 2.96 -12.86 0.30
N PHE A 27 3.85 -12.38 -0.58
CA PHE A 27 3.59 -11.34 -1.56
C PHE A 27 4.05 -11.85 -2.94
N GLY A 28 3.12 -12.31 -3.77
CA GLY A 28 3.39 -13.02 -5.01
C GLY A 28 4.13 -14.33 -4.71
N ASN A 29 5.39 -14.39 -5.16
CA ASN A 29 6.29 -15.53 -4.97
C ASN A 29 7.33 -15.33 -3.86
N VAL A 30 7.25 -14.22 -3.10
CA VAL A 30 8.19 -13.92 -2.02
C VAL A 30 7.49 -14.05 -0.69
N ILE A 31 8.05 -14.86 0.20
CA ILE A 31 7.57 -15.07 1.57
C ILE A 31 8.52 -14.37 2.55
N LEU A 32 7.94 -13.56 3.42
CA LEU A 32 8.62 -12.68 4.35
C LEU A 32 8.29 -13.03 5.80
N ILE A 33 9.29 -12.97 6.68
CA ILE A 33 9.09 -12.85 8.12
C ILE A 33 9.28 -11.39 8.50
N ARG A 34 8.29 -10.80 9.19
CA ARG A 34 8.33 -9.40 9.65
C ARG A 34 7.83 -9.28 11.10
N PRO A 35 8.28 -8.28 11.86
CA PRO A 35 7.74 -7.99 13.18
C PRO A 35 6.27 -7.57 13.14
N GLU A 36 5.47 -8.12 14.06
CA GLU A 36 4.08 -7.78 14.33
C GLU A 36 3.85 -7.71 15.85
N PRO A 37 4.02 -6.53 16.49
CA PRO A 37 3.94 -6.39 17.94
C PRO A 37 2.61 -6.83 18.57
N GLN A 38 1.53 -6.87 17.78
CA GLN A 38 0.21 -7.27 18.26
C GLN A 38 -0.03 -8.79 18.20
N ALA A 39 0.81 -9.56 17.51
CA ALA A 39 0.71 -11.01 17.41
C ALA A 39 1.33 -11.69 18.66
N VAL A 40 0.72 -11.45 19.83
CA VAL A 40 1.25 -11.87 21.15
C VAL A 40 1.00 -13.34 21.48
N TRP A 41 0.19 -14.03 20.69
CA TRP A 41 -0.08 -15.46 20.82
C TRP A 41 1.04 -16.30 20.21
N LYS A 42 1.06 -17.60 20.48
CA LYS A 42 2.07 -18.50 19.91
C LYS A 42 1.86 -18.73 18.42
N LYS A 43 2.95 -18.90 17.68
CA LYS A 43 2.92 -19.38 16.29
C LYS A 43 2.24 -20.75 16.21
N THR A 44 1.53 -21.00 15.12
CA THR A 44 0.88 -22.30 14.88
C THR A 44 1.87 -23.28 14.25
N LEU A 45 2.74 -22.80 13.37
CA LEU A 45 3.80 -23.58 12.74
C LEU A 45 5.07 -23.59 13.59
N SER A 46 5.88 -24.63 13.42
CA SER A 46 7.19 -24.71 14.08
C SER A 46 8.18 -23.67 13.55
N GLU A 47 9.18 -23.32 14.36
CA GLU A 47 10.26 -22.41 13.95
C GLU A 47 11.03 -22.94 12.72
N GLN A 48 11.19 -24.27 12.62
CA GLN A 48 11.83 -24.91 11.48
C GLN A 48 11.02 -24.72 10.20
N GLU A 49 9.68 -24.82 10.26
CA GLU A 49 8.80 -24.56 9.13
C GLU A 49 8.83 -23.09 8.70
N TRP A 50 8.86 -22.14 9.64
CA TRP A 50 9.05 -20.72 9.34
C TRP A 50 10.36 -20.47 8.58
N LYS A 51 11.49 -20.95 9.12
CA LYS A 51 12.83 -20.82 8.48
C LYS A 51 12.92 -21.54 7.14
N LYS A 52 12.19 -22.64 6.98
CA LYS A 52 12.13 -23.38 5.72
C LYS A 52 11.35 -22.59 4.66
N THR A 53 10.21 -22.04 5.03
CA THR A 53 9.23 -21.39 4.15
C THR A 53 9.64 -19.99 3.73
N ALA A 54 10.17 -19.18 4.65
CA ALA A 54 10.52 -17.79 4.37
C ALA A 54 11.70 -17.65 3.39
N ASN A 55 11.58 -16.71 2.46
CA ASN A 55 12.67 -16.31 1.58
C ASN A 55 13.53 -15.21 2.21
N ILE A 56 12.90 -14.29 2.93
CA ILE A 56 13.56 -13.11 3.50
C ILE A 56 13.00 -12.85 4.91
N THR A 57 13.86 -12.40 5.82
CA THR A 57 13.48 -12.03 7.19
C THR A 57 13.92 -10.60 7.46
N PHE A 58 13.02 -9.77 7.97
CA PHE A 58 13.40 -8.45 8.49
C PHE A 58 13.80 -8.58 9.96
N ARG A 59 15.06 -8.24 10.27
CA ARG A 59 15.54 -8.15 11.65
C ARG A 59 15.55 -6.69 12.08
N GLY A 60 14.65 -6.35 13.00
CA GLY A 60 14.60 -5.01 13.58
C GLY A 60 15.83 -4.75 14.45
N ARG A 61 16.50 -3.61 14.25
CA ARG A 61 17.50 -3.07 15.17
C ARG A 61 16.89 -2.03 16.11
N SER A 62 15.85 -1.33 15.66
CA SER A 62 15.05 -0.38 16.45
C SER A 62 13.61 -0.35 15.95
N ALA A 63 12.78 0.53 16.51
CA ALA A 63 11.42 0.78 16.03
C ALA A 63 11.37 1.26 14.56
N THR A 64 12.44 1.89 14.07
CA THR A 64 12.50 2.54 12.75
C THR A 64 13.65 2.05 11.87
N SER A 65 14.43 1.05 12.29
CA SER A 65 15.54 0.54 11.49
C SER A 65 15.73 -0.97 11.65
N GLY A 66 16.30 -1.58 10.63
CA GLY A 66 16.61 -3.01 10.63
C GLY A 66 17.34 -3.42 9.37
N GLU A 67 17.45 -4.72 9.18
CA GLU A 67 18.09 -5.32 8.02
C GLU A 67 17.23 -6.44 7.43
N TRP A 68 17.27 -6.56 6.11
CA TRP A 68 16.67 -7.67 5.40
C TRP A 68 17.71 -8.77 5.19
N VAL A 69 17.45 -9.95 5.76
CA VAL A 69 18.30 -11.14 5.62
C VAL A 69 17.65 -12.07 4.62
N LYS A 70 18.29 -12.26 3.47
CA LYS A 70 17.83 -13.20 2.44
C LYS A 70 18.37 -14.60 2.74
N LYS A 71 17.51 -15.60 2.61
CA LYS A 71 17.91 -17.01 2.65
C LYS A 71 18.71 -17.40 1.41
N ASN A 72 18.31 -16.90 0.24
CA ASN A 72 19.03 -17.04 -1.02
C ASN A 72 19.44 -15.64 -1.52
N PRO A 73 20.74 -15.34 -1.69
CA PRO A 73 21.19 -14.05 -2.22
C PRO A 73 20.59 -13.68 -3.58
N ALA A 74 20.20 -14.67 -4.39
CA ALA A 74 19.57 -14.47 -5.70
C ALA A 74 18.10 -14.01 -5.62
N THR A 75 17.45 -14.07 -4.44
CA THR A 75 16.10 -13.52 -4.27
C THR A 75 16.13 -12.01 -4.56
N PRO A 76 15.23 -11.48 -5.40
CA PRO A 76 15.32 -10.10 -5.84
C PRO A 76 14.98 -9.10 -4.72
N ASP A 77 15.57 -7.91 -4.77
CA ASP A 77 15.23 -6.80 -3.84
C ASP A 77 13.91 -6.12 -4.20
N ARG A 78 13.43 -6.32 -5.43
CA ARG A 78 12.21 -5.74 -5.98
C ARG A 78 11.45 -6.83 -6.72
N TRP A 79 10.15 -6.90 -6.50
CA TRP A 79 9.28 -7.84 -7.18
C TRP A 79 7.92 -7.19 -7.41
N HIS A 80 7.09 -7.82 -8.23
CA HIS A 80 5.77 -7.31 -8.54
C HIS A 80 4.69 -8.22 -7.96
N VAL A 81 3.57 -7.61 -7.58
CA VAL A 81 2.34 -8.30 -7.20
C VAL A 81 1.17 -7.69 -7.97
N GLU A 82 0.12 -8.47 -8.16
CA GLU A 82 -1.14 -8.01 -8.75
C GLU A 82 -2.25 -8.01 -7.70
N TYR A 83 -3.02 -6.93 -7.69
CA TYR A 83 -4.33 -6.89 -7.05
C TYR A 83 -5.40 -6.88 -8.13
N LYS A 84 -6.43 -7.70 -7.99
CA LYS A 84 -7.53 -7.79 -8.94
C LYS A 84 -8.84 -8.14 -8.24
N ASN A 85 -9.89 -7.38 -8.56
CA ASN A 85 -11.27 -7.73 -8.25
C ASN A 85 -12.09 -7.81 -9.55
N ASN A 86 -13.42 -7.83 -9.46
CA ASN A 86 -14.29 -7.92 -10.63
C ASN A 86 -14.30 -6.65 -11.51
N GLU A 87 -13.85 -5.51 -10.99
CA GLU A 87 -13.95 -4.20 -11.64
C GLU A 87 -12.61 -3.68 -12.15
N VAL A 88 -11.51 -3.97 -11.43
CA VAL A 88 -10.18 -3.41 -11.69
C VAL A 88 -9.07 -4.44 -11.46
N ALA A 89 -7.93 -4.21 -12.11
CA ALA A 89 -6.68 -4.89 -11.84
C ALA A 89 -5.54 -3.87 -11.86
N ILE A 90 -4.65 -3.94 -10.87
CA ILE A 90 -3.45 -3.09 -10.77
C ILE A 90 -2.23 -3.94 -10.43
N LYS A 91 -1.07 -3.50 -10.89
CA LYS A 91 0.23 -4.12 -10.57
C LYS A 91 1.05 -3.16 -9.72
N LEU A 92 1.63 -3.70 -8.66
CA LEU A 92 2.40 -2.95 -7.69
C LEU A 92 3.81 -3.53 -7.62
N ARG A 93 4.81 -2.65 -7.70
CA ARG A 93 6.18 -2.96 -7.32
C ARG A 93 6.29 -2.93 -5.81
N LEU A 94 6.77 -4.03 -5.25
CA LEU A 94 7.24 -4.12 -3.88
C LEU A 94 8.76 -4.07 -3.88
N GLY A 95 9.34 -3.78 -2.72
CA GLY A 95 10.77 -3.95 -2.55
C GLY A 95 11.22 -3.82 -1.12
N LEU A 96 12.43 -4.33 -0.87
CA LEU A 96 13.11 -4.18 0.40
C LEU A 96 13.48 -2.71 0.58
N THR A 97 13.05 -2.13 1.69
CA THR A 97 13.38 -0.75 2.07
C THR A 97 14.26 -0.75 3.31
N SER A 98 14.75 0.42 3.72
CA SER A 98 15.45 0.57 5.01
C SER A 98 14.55 0.30 6.23
N PHE A 99 13.23 0.17 6.02
CA PHE A 99 12.21 -0.10 7.02
C PHE A 99 11.56 -1.47 6.80
N LYS A 100 10.71 -1.91 7.74
CA LYS A 100 9.94 -3.17 7.63
C LYS A 100 8.83 -3.16 6.55
N HIS A 101 8.59 -2.02 5.91
CA HIS A 101 7.52 -1.84 4.93
C HIS A 101 8.05 -2.20 3.54
N VAL A 102 7.23 -2.90 2.76
CA VAL A 102 7.59 -3.38 1.42
C VAL A 102 6.94 -2.59 0.29
N GLY A 103 6.21 -1.53 0.62
CA GLY A 103 5.54 -0.67 -0.36
C GLY A 103 4.05 -0.91 -0.53
N VAL A 104 3.41 -1.69 0.32
CA VAL A 104 1.95 -1.85 0.32
C VAL A 104 1.43 -2.31 1.68
N PHE A 105 0.17 -1.96 1.97
CA PHE A 105 -0.58 -2.37 3.16
C PHE A 105 -1.73 -3.28 2.72
N PRO A 106 -1.56 -4.61 2.82
CA PRO A 106 -2.49 -5.57 2.24
C PRO A 106 -3.92 -5.48 2.80
N GLU A 107 -4.05 -5.10 4.06
CA GLU A 107 -5.31 -4.86 4.76
C GLU A 107 -6.18 -3.79 4.08
N GLN A 108 -5.57 -2.83 3.36
CA GLN A 108 -6.29 -1.77 2.64
C GLN A 108 -7.04 -2.29 1.39
N ALA A 109 -6.83 -3.53 0.97
CA ALA A 109 -7.53 -4.09 -0.20
C ALA A 109 -9.05 -4.07 -0.08
N VAL A 110 -9.60 -4.21 1.13
CA VAL A 110 -11.05 -4.06 1.33
C VAL A 110 -11.53 -2.64 1.02
N ASN A 111 -10.70 -1.62 1.26
CA ASN A 111 -10.99 -0.25 0.88
C ASN A 111 -10.85 -0.05 -0.63
N TRP A 112 -10.00 -0.83 -1.30
CA TRP A 112 -9.88 -0.77 -2.77
C TRP A 112 -11.13 -1.33 -3.48
N ASP A 113 -11.72 -2.39 -2.93
CA ASP A 113 -13.05 -2.84 -3.34
C ASP A 113 -14.08 -1.73 -3.18
N TYR A 114 -14.12 -1.09 -2.01
CA TYR A 114 -15.03 0.03 -1.78
C TYR A 114 -14.80 1.21 -2.75
N ILE A 115 -13.54 1.58 -3.01
CA ILE A 115 -13.17 2.68 -3.91
C ILE A 115 -13.63 2.40 -5.32
N SER A 116 -13.27 1.23 -5.87
CA SER A 116 -13.64 0.85 -7.25
C SER A 116 -15.16 0.83 -7.43
N SER A 117 -15.88 0.14 -6.55
CA SER A 117 -17.34 0.06 -6.64
C SER A 117 -18.03 1.41 -6.42
N SER A 118 -17.50 2.27 -5.56
CA SER A 118 -18.04 3.62 -5.37
C SER A 118 -17.85 4.48 -6.63
N ILE A 119 -16.68 4.38 -7.27
CA ILE A 119 -16.39 5.13 -8.50
C ILE A 119 -17.32 4.72 -9.63
N LYS A 120 -17.56 3.41 -9.81
CA LYS A 120 -18.51 2.89 -10.81
C LYS A 120 -19.95 3.34 -10.59
N LYS A 121 -20.33 3.69 -9.35
CA LYS A 121 -21.69 4.17 -9.00
C LYS A 121 -21.90 5.66 -9.23
N PHE A 122 -20.84 6.46 -9.41
CA PHE A 122 -21.02 7.89 -9.68
C PHE A 122 -21.69 8.10 -11.05
N LYS A 123 -22.66 9.03 -11.09
CA LYS A 123 -23.28 9.50 -12.33
C LYS A 123 -22.41 10.50 -13.10
N THR A 124 -21.43 11.11 -12.40
CA THR A 124 -20.49 12.05 -13.00
C THR A 124 -19.51 11.31 -13.91
N PRO A 125 -19.38 11.66 -15.20
CA PRO A 125 -18.33 11.13 -16.05
C PRO A 125 -16.96 11.48 -15.48
N SER A 126 -16.06 10.49 -15.37
CA SER A 126 -14.71 10.64 -14.81
C SER A 126 -14.69 11.41 -13.47
N PRO A 127 -15.27 10.84 -12.40
CA PRO A 127 -15.40 11.53 -11.11
C PRO A 127 -14.01 11.92 -10.58
N LYS A 128 -13.90 13.13 -10.03
CA LYS A 128 -12.64 13.63 -9.47
C LYS A 128 -12.37 13.00 -8.11
N VAL A 129 -11.24 12.32 -7.97
CA VAL A 129 -10.82 11.67 -6.72
C VAL A 129 -9.51 12.26 -6.25
N LEU A 130 -9.49 12.70 -4.99
CA LEU A 130 -8.27 13.16 -4.31
C LEU A 130 -7.80 12.09 -3.34
N ASN A 131 -6.54 11.68 -3.43
CA ASN A 131 -5.90 10.79 -2.46
C ASN A 131 -4.79 11.54 -1.72
N LEU A 132 -4.89 11.63 -0.39
CA LEU A 132 -3.97 12.35 0.49
C LEU A 132 -3.21 11.36 1.37
N PHE A 133 -1.91 11.63 1.62
CA PHE A 133 -0.99 10.68 2.26
C PHE A 133 -0.92 9.37 1.47
N ALA A 134 -0.85 9.52 0.16
CA ALA A 134 -1.26 8.49 -0.78
C ALA A 134 -0.21 7.37 -0.97
N TYR A 135 0.96 7.50 -0.33
CA TYR A 135 2.03 6.52 -0.30
C TYR A 135 2.38 6.01 -1.71
N THR A 136 2.61 4.71 -1.89
CA THR A 136 2.97 4.08 -3.16
C THR A 136 1.81 3.98 -4.16
N GLY A 137 0.66 4.60 -3.87
CA GLY A 137 -0.37 4.90 -4.84
C GLY A 137 -1.39 3.80 -5.12
N ALA A 138 -1.41 2.68 -4.40
CA ALA A 138 -2.35 1.58 -4.66
C ALA A 138 -3.82 2.05 -4.76
N ALA A 139 -4.28 2.85 -3.79
CA ALA A 139 -5.63 3.42 -3.81
C ALA A 139 -5.87 4.40 -4.97
N SER A 140 -4.86 5.19 -5.35
CA SER A 140 -4.92 6.07 -6.52
C SER A 140 -5.06 5.29 -7.82
N LEU A 141 -4.32 4.19 -7.97
CA LEU A 141 -4.37 3.35 -9.16
C LEU A 141 -5.68 2.57 -9.26
N VAL A 142 -6.21 2.09 -8.14
CA VAL A 142 -7.56 1.49 -8.08
C VAL A 142 -8.60 2.51 -8.52
N ALA A 143 -8.54 3.73 -8.00
CA ALA A 143 -9.47 4.78 -8.39
C ALA A 143 -9.37 5.10 -9.89
N LYS A 144 -8.13 5.23 -10.40
CA LYS A 144 -7.87 5.49 -11.81
C LYS A 144 -8.35 4.36 -12.73
N ALA A 145 -8.08 3.11 -12.37
CA ALA A 145 -8.53 1.93 -13.11
C ALA A 145 -10.07 1.82 -13.12
N ALA A 146 -10.74 2.27 -12.06
CA ALA A 146 -12.21 2.31 -12.01
C ALA A 146 -12.80 3.41 -12.92
N GLY A 147 -11.99 4.39 -13.35
CA GLY A 147 -12.36 5.45 -14.29
C GLY A 147 -12.32 6.87 -13.72
N ALA A 148 -11.74 7.09 -12.53
CA ALA A 148 -11.67 8.41 -11.92
C ALA A 148 -10.60 9.33 -12.52
N ASP A 149 -10.86 10.64 -12.51
CA ASP A 149 -9.82 11.67 -12.64
C ASP A 149 -9.11 11.83 -11.28
N THR A 150 -7.91 11.26 -11.17
CA THR A 150 -7.27 11.03 -9.87
C THR A 150 -6.11 12.00 -9.62
N THR A 151 -6.16 12.70 -8.50
CA THR A 151 -5.05 13.49 -7.94
C THR A 151 -4.45 12.75 -6.75
N HIS A 152 -3.14 12.52 -6.80
CA HIS A 152 -2.36 11.84 -5.77
C HIS A 152 -1.45 12.85 -5.09
N VAL A 153 -1.50 12.91 -3.75
CA VAL A 153 -0.70 13.85 -2.95
C VAL A 153 0.05 13.10 -1.86
N ASP A 154 1.36 13.25 -1.86
CA ASP A 154 2.25 12.78 -0.80
C ASP A 154 3.42 13.76 -0.64
N SER A 155 3.98 13.89 0.56
CA SER A 155 5.10 14.82 0.81
C SER A 155 6.44 14.25 0.37
N ILE A 156 6.56 12.93 0.18
CA ILE A 156 7.83 12.24 -0.07
C ILE A 156 8.00 11.96 -1.56
N LYS A 157 8.89 12.71 -2.22
CA LYS A 157 9.17 12.59 -3.67
C LYS A 157 9.50 11.15 -4.09
N GLN A 158 10.28 10.42 -3.31
CA GLN A 158 10.68 9.04 -3.59
C GLN A 158 9.47 8.10 -3.64
N VAL A 159 8.47 8.34 -2.78
CA VAL A 159 7.24 7.56 -2.70
C VAL A 159 6.30 7.90 -3.86
N VAL A 160 6.21 9.19 -4.24
CA VAL A 160 5.48 9.61 -5.45
C VAL A 160 6.10 9.03 -6.72
N ASN A 161 7.43 8.99 -6.82
CA ASN A 161 8.10 8.34 -7.95
C ASN A 161 7.77 6.85 -8.01
N TRP A 162 7.78 6.16 -6.87
CA TRP A 162 7.36 4.76 -6.78
C TRP A 162 5.89 4.58 -7.19
N ALA A 163 4.99 5.47 -6.77
CA ALA A 163 3.60 5.45 -7.22
C ALA A 163 3.46 5.63 -8.75
N ASN A 164 4.29 6.48 -9.37
CA ASN A 164 4.33 6.61 -10.82
C ASN A 164 4.87 5.35 -11.52
N GLU A 165 5.90 4.69 -10.98
CA GLU A 165 6.35 3.37 -11.48
C GLU A 165 5.19 2.35 -11.43
N ASN A 166 4.41 2.33 -10.34
CA ASN A 166 3.24 1.45 -10.22
C ASN A 166 2.15 1.78 -11.26
N GLN A 167 1.99 3.04 -11.65
CA GLN A 167 1.07 3.45 -12.72
C GLN A 167 1.48 2.83 -14.06
N GLU A 168 2.76 2.94 -14.41
CA GLU A 168 3.33 2.37 -15.63
C GLU A 168 3.19 0.85 -15.65
N LEU A 169 3.51 0.18 -14.53
CA LEU A 169 3.33 -1.27 -14.36
C LEU A 169 1.86 -1.70 -14.52
N SER A 170 0.93 -0.87 -14.07
CA SER A 170 -0.51 -1.09 -14.21
C SER A 170 -1.06 -0.72 -15.59
N LYS A 171 -0.21 -0.22 -16.51
CA LYS A 171 -0.62 0.29 -17.83
C LYS A 171 -1.69 1.39 -17.74
N LEU A 172 -1.65 2.17 -16.67
CA LEU A 172 -2.49 3.33 -16.46
C LEU A 172 -1.71 4.59 -16.87
N LYS A 173 -2.44 5.68 -17.07
CA LYS A 173 -1.87 6.99 -17.43
C LYS A 173 -2.70 8.10 -16.79
N ASP A 174 -2.18 9.32 -16.80
CA ASP A 174 -2.92 10.53 -16.43
C ASP A 174 -3.41 10.56 -14.96
N VAL A 175 -2.63 10.03 -14.01
CA VAL A 175 -2.75 10.42 -12.60
C VAL A 175 -2.01 11.74 -12.40
N ARG A 176 -2.63 12.69 -11.71
CA ARG A 176 -1.97 13.94 -11.34
C ARG A 176 -1.16 13.72 -10.07
N TRP A 177 0.16 13.69 -10.21
CA TRP A 177 1.11 13.54 -9.10
C TRP A 177 1.45 14.89 -8.46
N VAL A 178 1.37 14.97 -7.14
CA VAL A 178 1.70 16.18 -6.37
C VAL A 178 2.64 15.80 -5.22
N VAL A 179 3.80 16.43 -5.18
CA VAL A 179 4.75 16.33 -4.07
C VAL A 179 4.58 17.54 -3.16
N GLU A 180 3.73 17.43 -2.15
CA GLU A 180 3.42 18.55 -1.24
C GLU A 180 2.83 18.04 0.09
N ASP A 181 2.91 18.85 1.14
CA ASP A 181 2.11 18.63 2.34
C ASP A 181 0.61 18.59 2.01
N ALA A 182 -0.10 17.62 2.58
CA ALA A 182 -1.51 17.39 2.30
C ALA A 182 -2.39 18.55 2.76
N LEU A 183 -2.15 19.11 3.95
CA LEU A 183 -2.94 20.22 4.48
C LEU A 183 -2.74 21.50 3.67
N LYS A 184 -1.49 21.80 3.30
CA LYS A 184 -1.13 22.92 2.43
C LYS A 184 -1.76 22.79 1.06
N PHE A 185 -1.71 21.60 0.47
CA PHE A 185 -2.36 21.31 -0.80
C PHE A 185 -3.87 21.59 -0.73
N VAL A 186 -4.54 21.02 0.28
CA VAL A 186 -6.00 21.18 0.47
C VAL A 186 -6.37 22.64 0.71
N LYS A 187 -5.62 23.41 1.51
CA LYS A 187 -5.86 24.85 1.73
C LYS A 187 -5.84 25.65 0.41
N ARG A 188 -4.91 25.33 -0.50
CA ARG A 188 -4.86 25.99 -1.83
C ARG A 188 -6.00 25.56 -2.73
N GLU A 189 -6.36 24.29 -2.74
CA GLU A 189 -7.50 23.78 -3.51
C GLU A 189 -8.81 24.41 -3.02
N LEU A 190 -8.98 24.58 -1.72
CA LEU A 190 -10.10 25.31 -1.10
C LEU A 190 -10.15 26.77 -1.58
N LYS A 191 -9.02 27.49 -1.52
CA LYS A 191 -8.92 28.88 -2.03
C LYS A 191 -9.25 28.98 -3.53
N ARG A 192 -8.96 27.93 -4.30
CA ARG A 192 -9.27 27.84 -5.75
C ARG A 192 -10.69 27.35 -6.04
N GLY A 193 -11.51 27.08 -5.03
CA GLY A 193 -12.88 26.58 -5.19
C GLY A 193 -12.96 25.19 -5.82
N LYS A 194 -11.91 24.38 -5.70
CA LYS A 194 -11.87 23.03 -6.29
C LYS A 194 -12.76 22.09 -5.49
N LYS A 195 -13.48 21.22 -6.21
CA LYS A 195 -14.36 20.19 -5.64
C LYS A 195 -13.97 18.82 -6.16
N TYR A 196 -14.16 17.81 -5.32
CA TYR A 196 -13.86 16.41 -5.59
C TYR A 196 -15.11 15.58 -5.32
N ASN A 197 -15.33 14.54 -6.12
CA ASN A 197 -16.41 13.58 -5.93
C ASN A 197 -16.07 12.56 -4.84
N GLY A 198 -14.79 12.22 -4.69
CA GLY A 198 -14.29 11.34 -3.64
C GLY A 198 -12.98 11.87 -3.05
N ILE A 199 -12.79 11.66 -1.75
CA ILE A 199 -11.56 11.97 -1.04
C ILE A 199 -11.14 10.71 -0.26
N ILE A 200 -9.91 10.27 -0.47
CA ILE A 200 -9.24 9.21 0.28
C ILE A 200 -8.21 9.91 1.17
N LEU A 201 -8.19 9.56 2.45
CA LEU A 201 -7.39 10.23 3.47
C LEU A 201 -6.83 9.19 4.45
N ASP A 202 -5.52 8.99 4.42
CA ASP A 202 -4.82 8.00 5.26
C ASP A 202 -3.64 8.64 6.03
N PRO A 203 -3.91 9.59 6.95
CA PRO A 203 -2.86 10.31 7.63
C PRO A 203 -2.07 9.37 8.57
N PRO A 204 -0.73 9.49 8.63
CA PRO A 204 0.04 8.77 9.62
C PRO A 204 -0.25 9.32 11.02
N ALA A 205 0.01 8.52 12.06
CA ALA A 205 -0.10 8.98 13.46
C ALA A 205 0.84 10.17 13.75
N PHE A 206 2.02 10.18 13.11
CA PHE A 206 2.98 11.28 13.12
C PHE A 206 3.56 11.43 11.70
N GLY A 207 3.62 12.65 11.18
CA GLY A 207 4.16 12.95 9.85
C GLY A 207 4.87 14.29 9.84
N HIS A 208 5.81 14.45 8.92
CA HIS A 208 6.46 15.74 8.64
C HIS A 208 6.17 16.12 7.19
N GLY A 209 5.78 17.36 6.95
CA GLY A 209 5.65 17.93 5.62
C GLY A 209 7.01 17.99 4.89
N PRO A 210 7.02 18.24 3.57
CA PRO A 210 8.26 18.26 2.78
C PRO A 210 9.24 19.38 3.21
N ASN A 211 8.76 20.37 3.97
CA ASN A 211 9.56 21.45 4.56
C ASN A 211 9.71 21.33 6.09
N GLY A 212 9.42 20.15 6.67
CA GLY A 212 9.45 19.93 8.12
C GLY A 212 8.25 20.48 8.88
N GLU A 213 7.11 20.66 8.20
CA GLU A 213 5.82 21.06 8.80
C GLU A 213 5.20 19.95 9.65
#